data_AF-A0A1Q8QTR3-F1
#
_entry.id   AF-A0A1Q8QTR3-F1
#
_cell.length_a   1.000
_cell.length_b   1.000
_cell.length_c   1.000
_cell.angle_alpha   90.00
_cell.angle_beta   90.00
_cell.angle_gamma   90.00
#
_symmetry.space_group_name_H-M   'P 1'
#
loop_
_entity.id
_entity.type
_entity.pdbx_description
1 polymer ?
#
loop_
_entity_poly.entity_id
_entity_poly.type
_entity_poly.pdbx_seq_one_letter_code
_entity_poly.pdbx_strand_id
1 'polypeptide(L)'
;MELTNPTEALRALDDDEKNTLRVSEGNCGNPNINIISESGLYKLTFRSNKPEAKRLTKWVTSEVLPLIRKTGSYSVPSATASDAKFRPFSRPKKAKTRLPANPSNRRD
;
A
#
# COMPACT_ATOMS: atom_id res chain seq x y z
N MET A 1 -18.20 7.24 4.67
CA MET A 1 -18.08 7.87 3.37
C MET A 1 -17.90 6.73 2.40
N GLU A 2 -18.99 6.25 1.83
CA GLU A 2 -18.92 5.43 0.63
C GLU A 2 -18.97 6.39 -0.54
N LEU A 3 -17.95 6.36 -1.39
CA LEU A 3 -17.85 7.21 -2.57
C LEU A 3 -17.75 6.30 -3.78
N THR A 4 -18.61 6.52 -4.76
CA THR A 4 -18.56 5.84 -6.05
C THR A 4 -17.40 6.35 -6.90
N ASN A 5 -17.05 7.65 -6.77
CA ASN A 5 -15.93 8.26 -7.47
C ASN A 5 -14.87 8.75 -6.47
N PRO A 6 -13.61 8.25 -6.54
CA PRO A 6 -12.55 8.65 -5.61
C PRO A 6 -12.18 10.13 -5.71
N THR A 7 -12.44 10.78 -6.85
CA THR A 7 -12.20 12.22 -7.05
C THR A 7 -13.07 13.07 -6.13
N GLU A 8 -14.24 12.59 -5.70
CA GLU A 8 -15.10 13.33 -4.77
C GLU A 8 -14.47 13.46 -3.38
N ALA A 9 -13.61 12.53 -2.98
CA ALA A 9 -12.89 12.60 -1.72
C ALA A 9 -11.98 13.83 -1.66
N LEU A 10 -11.42 14.24 -2.81
CA LEU A 10 -10.46 15.33 -2.92
C LEU A 10 -11.08 16.71 -2.73
N ARG A 11 -12.42 16.83 -2.81
CA ARG A 11 -13.12 18.09 -2.52
C ARG A 11 -12.94 18.54 -1.07
N ALA A 12 -12.64 17.62 -0.17
CA ALA A 12 -12.39 17.90 1.24
C ALA A 12 -10.94 18.30 1.53
N LEU A 13 -10.05 18.22 0.54
CA LEU A 13 -8.63 18.54 0.68
C LEU A 13 -8.36 19.99 0.31
N ASP A 14 -7.40 20.58 1.01
CA ASP A 14 -6.93 21.93 0.74
C ASP A 14 -6.08 21.92 -0.55
N ASP A 15 -5.82 23.09 -1.12
CA ASP A 15 -5.19 23.18 -2.45
C ASP A 15 -3.71 22.79 -2.43
N ASP A 16 -3.04 22.83 -1.28
CA ASP A 16 -1.67 22.32 -1.07
C ASP A 16 -1.63 20.79 -0.85
N GLU A 17 -2.77 20.16 -0.60
CA GLU A 17 -2.87 18.75 -0.25
C GLU A 17 -3.21 17.85 -1.44
N LYS A 18 -3.55 18.42 -2.60
CA LYS A 18 -3.99 17.70 -3.80
C LYS A 18 -3.36 18.30 -5.06
N ASN A 19 -3.07 17.46 -6.04
CA ASN A 19 -2.68 17.91 -7.38
C ASN A 19 -3.11 16.87 -8.43
N THR A 20 -3.10 17.25 -9.69
CA THR A 20 -3.36 16.36 -10.82
C THR A 20 -2.13 16.31 -11.71
N LEU A 21 -1.54 15.13 -11.87
CA LEU A 21 -0.44 14.90 -12.80
C LEU A 21 -0.98 14.29 -14.09
N ARG A 22 -0.46 14.77 -15.21
CA ARG A 22 -0.71 14.15 -16.52
C ARG A 22 0.38 13.14 -16.82
N VAL A 23 0.04 11.87 -16.79
CA VAL A 23 0.95 10.77 -17.15
C VAL A 23 0.71 10.40 -18.61
N SER A 24 1.66 10.77 -19.47
CA SER A 24 1.56 10.60 -20.93
C SER A 24 2.04 9.24 -21.43
N GLU A 25 2.70 8.44 -20.60
CA GLU A 25 3.30 7.17 -20.99
C GLU A 25 2.66 6.00 -20.25
N GLY A 26 2.32 4.92 -20.97
CA GLY A 26 1.83 3.67 -20.39
C GLY A 26 0.36 3.64 -19.93
N ASN A 27 -0.38 4.76 -19.99
CA ASN A 27 -1.79 4.80 -19.59
C ASN A 27 -2.71 4.86 -20.82
N CYS A 28 -3.58 3.88 -20.99
CA CYS A 28 -4.64 3.92 -22.02
C CYS A 28 -5.90 4.55 -21.40
N GLY A 29 -6.35 5.69 -21.93
CA GLY A 29 -7.51 6.44 -21.41
C GLY A 29 -7.14 7.85 -20.91
N ASN A 30 -7.82 8.32 -19.87
CA ASN A 30 -7.54 9.64 -19.28
C ASN A 30 -6.13 9.65 -18.65
N PRO A 31 -5.20 10.48 -19.14
CA PRO A 31 -3.83 10.56 -18.60
C PRO A 31 -3.76 11.29 -17.26
N ASN A 32 -4.85 11.92 -16.80
CA ASN A 32 -4.87 12.71 -15.58
C ASN A 32 -5.07 11.81 -14.35
N ILE A 33 -4.10 11.84 -13.44
CA ILE A 33 -4.10 11.09 -12.18
C ILE A 33 -4.06 12.07 -11.02
N ASN A 34 -4.91 11.85 -10.04
CA ASN A 34 -4.90 12.64 -8.82
C ASN A 34 -3.82 12.12 -7.86
N ILE A 35 -3.03 13.04 -7.34
CA ILE A 35 -2.04 12.78 -6.30
C ILE A 35 -2.39 13.62 -5.07
N ILE A 36 -2.01 13.10 -3.91
CA ILE A 36 -2.24 13.77 -2.63
C ILE A 36 -0.95 13.78 -1.82
N SER A 37 -0.79 14.81 -0.99
CA SER A 37 0.29 14.87 -0.02
C SER A 37 0.04 13.92 1.16
N GLU A 38 1.05 13.70 2.00
CA GLU A 38 0.88 12.94 3.23
C GLU A 38 -0.15 13.59 4.18
N SER A 39 -0.17 14.93 4.26
CA SER A 39 -1.21 15.65 5.01
C SER A 39 -2.62 15.30 4.51
N GLY A 40 -2.81 15.37 3.18
CA GLY A 40 -4.07 15.02 2.55
C GLY A 40 -4.46 13.55 2.77
N LEU A 41 -3.49 12.64 2.78
CA LEU A 41 -3.73 11.23 3.09
C LEU A 41 -4.29 11.04 4.51
N TYR A 42 -3.70 11.69 5.51
CA TYR A 42 -4.20 11.58 6.89
C TYR A 42 -5.57 12.25 7.05
N LYS A 43 -5.79 13.41 6.41
CA LYS A 43 -7.08 14.10 6.41
C LYS A 43 -8.19 13.22 5.84
N LEU A 44 -7.95 12.55 4.71
CA LEU A 44 -8.88 11.58 4.12
C LEU A 44 -9.11 10.38 5.03
N THR A 45 -8.05 9.88 5.66
CA THR A 45 -8.14 8.74 6.59
C THR A 45 -9.05 9.07 7.76
N PHE A 46 -8.83 10.21 8.43
CA PHE A 46 -9.64 10.60 9.59
C PHE A 46 -11.10 10.90 9.25
N ARG A 47 -11.38 11.33 8.02
CA ARG A 47 -12.75 11.56 7.53
C ARG A 47 -13.45 10.27 7.05
N SER A 48 -12.70 9.24 6.71
CA SER A 48 -13.25 8.02 6.11
C SER A 48 -14.05 7.21 7.14
N ASN A 49 -15.22 6.68 6.72
CA ASN A 49 -15.99 5.74 7.57
C ASN A 49 -15.64 4.27 7.31
N LYS A 50 -14.66 3.99 6.44
CA LYS A 50 -14.23 2.62 6.15
C LYS A 50 -13.65 1.96 7.41
N PRO A 51 -13.90 0.65 7.63
CA PRO A 51 -13.46 -0.03 8.84
C PRO A 51 -11.94 0.00 9.01
N GLU A 52 -11.17 -0.04 7.91
CA GLU A 52 -9.71 0.05 7.93
C GLU A 52 -9.24 1.43 8.42
N ALA A 53 -9.86 2.50 7.91
CA ALA A 53 -9.54 3.87 8.31
C ALA A 53 -9.92 4.13 9.78
N LYS A 54 -11.03 3.54 10.26
CA LYS A 54 -11.43 3.62 11.67
C LYS A 54 -10.42 2.94 12.59
N ARG A 55 -9.83 1.81 12.20
CA ARG A 55 -8.78 1.13 12.99
C ARG A 55 -7.56 2.01 13.13
N LEU A 56 -7.09 2.60 12.03
CA LEU A 56 -5.95 3.51 12.04
C LEU A 56 -6.25 4.76 12.89
N THR A 57 -7.39 5.41 12.66
CA THR A 57 -7.82 6.58 13.44
C THR A 57 -7.91 6.28 14.93
N LYS A 58 -8.49 5.13 15.30
CA LYS A 58 -8.59 4.71 16.70
C LYS A 58 -7.21 4.50 17.31
N TRP A 59 -6.32 3.79 16.63
CA TRP A 59 -4.95 3.57 17.12
C TRP A 59 -4.18 4.89 17.29
N VAL A 60 -4.23 5.77 16.29
CA VAL A 60 -3.58 7.09 16.36
C VAL A 60 -4.12 7.91 17.54
N THR A 61 -5.45 7.95 17.73
CA THR A 61 -6.08 8.76 18.78
C THR A 61 -6.00 8.16 20.18
N SER A 62 -5.95 6.82 20.31
CA SER A 62 -5.88 6.15 21.62
C SER A 62 -4.46 5.94 22.12
N GLU A 63 -3.48 5.83 21.22
CA GLU A 63 -2.11 5.41 21.57
C GLU A 63 -1.09 6.48 21.18
N VAL A 64 -1.02 6.82 19.89
CA VAL A 64 0.04 7.69 19.35
C VAL A 64 -0.06 9.12 19.90
N LEU A 65 -1.21 9.78 19.73
CA LEU A 65 -1.39 11.17 20.17
C LEU A 65 -1.29 11.32 21.70
N PRO A 66 -1.87 10.42 22.53
CA PRO A 66 -1.68 10.49 23.97
C PRO A 66 -0.22 10.32 24.40
N LEU A 67 0.56 9.47 23.72
CA LEU A 67 1.99 9.33 23.99
C LEU A 67 2.73 10.62 23.65
N ILE A 68 2.60 11.12 22.41
CA ILE A 68 3.24 12.39 21.99
C ILE A 68 2.87 13.55 22.92
N ARG A 69 1.60 13.66 23.35
CA ARG A 69 1.17 14.71 24.27
C ARG A 69 1.86 14.63 25.64
N LYS A 70 2.17 13.43 26.12
CA LYS A 70 2.79 13.21 27.45
C LYS A 70 4.31 13.28 27.41
N THR A 71 4.94 12.72 26.39
CA THR A 71 6.39 12.52 26.31
C THR A 71 7.08 13.45 25.32
N GLY A 72 6.31 14.14 24.47
CA GLY A 72 6.82 14.96 23.36
C GLY A 72 7.23 14.15 22.12
N SER A 73 7.15 12.81 22.15
CA SER A 73 7.56 11.95 21.04
C SER A 73 6.84 10.60 21.04
N TYR A 74 6.76 9.98 19.86
CA TYR A 74 6.38 8.58 19.71
C TYR A 74 7.58 7.82 19.17
N SER A 75 8.01 6.80 19.91
CA SER A 75 9.07 5.90 19.48
C SER A 75 8.49 4.50 19.36
N VAL A 76 8.61 3.91 18.17
CA VAL A 76 8.30 2.50 18.01
C VAL A 76 9.44 1.77 18.71
N PRO A 77 9.18 0.88 19.69
CA PRO A 77 10.24 0.08 20.27
C PRO A 77 10.92 -0.64 19.12
N SER A 78 12.18 -0.25 18.84
CA SER A 78 13.01 -0.94 17.87
C SER A 78 13.01 -2.38 18.34
N ALA A 79 12.39 -3.26 17.55
CA ALA A 79 12.58 -4.68 17.75
C ALA A 79 14.09 -4.89 17.61
N THR A 80 14.78 -4.96 18.75
CA THR A 80 16.12 -5.52 18.82
C THR A 80 16.07 -6.77 17.96
N ALA A 81 16.96 -6.85 16.99
CA ALA A 81 17.03 -7.87 15.95
C ALA A 81 17.27 -9.28 16.54
N SER A 82 16.29 -9.81 17.28
CA SER A 82 16.35 -11.10 17.96
C SER A 82 15.11 -11.97 17.72
N ASP A 83 14.14 -11.52 16.91
CA ASP A 83 13.10 -12.42 16.36
C ASP A 83 13.23 -12.58 14.85
N ALA A 84 14.45 -12.91 14.41
CA ALA A 84 14.68 -13.45 13.08
C ALA A 84 14.20 -14.92 13.01
N LYS A 85 12.88 -15.14 13.04
CA LYS A 85 12.26 -16.35 12.47
C LYS A 85 11.78 -16.13 11.04
N PHE A 86 12.42 -15.20 10.32
CA PHE A 86 12.30 -15.16 8.87
C PHE A 86 13.08 -16.36 8.29
N ARG A 87 12.38 -17.48 8.08
CA ARG A 87 12.88 -18.58 7.27
C ARG A 87 12.71 -18.16 5.80
N PRO A 88 13.77 -17.81 5.06
CA PRO A 88 13.60 -17.56 3.64
C PRO A 88 13.07 -18.83 2.98
N PHE A 89 12.06 -18.66 2.12
CA PHE A 89 11.54 -19.73 1.26
C PHE A 89 12.73 -20.38 0.55
N SER A 90 13.11 -21.58 0.99
CA SER A 90 14.16 -22.34 0.33
C SER A 90 13.64 -22.71 -1.04
N ARG A 91 14.18 -22.06 -2.08
CA ARG A 91 13.87 -22.36 -3.48
C ARG A 91 14.16 -23.86 -3.70
N PRO A 92 13.20 -24.70 -4.10
CA PRO A 92 13.52 -26.07 -4.41
C PRO A 92 14.50 -26.07 -5.59
N LYS A 93 15.64 -26.74 -5.43
CA LYS A 93 16.59 -26.97 -6.52
C LYS A 93 15.81 -27.70 -7.63
N LYS A 94 15.70 -27.10 -8.82
CA LYS A 94 15.09 -27.75 -10.00
C LYS A 94 15.74 -29.12 -10.19
N ALA A 95 14.97 -30.19 -10.01
CA ALA A 95 15.32 -31.49 -10.52
C ALA A 95 15.40 -31.40 -12.05
N LYS A 96 16.50 -31.90 -12.64
CA LYS A 96 16.63 -32.09 -14.08
C LYS A 96 15.62 -33.14 -14.51
N THR A 97 14.40 -32.72 -14.85
CA THR A 97 13.49 -33.56 -15.63
C THR A 97 14.07 -33.63 -17.04
N ARG A 98 14.71 -34.76 -17.37
CA ARG A 98 15.02 -35.13 -18.75
C ARG A 98 13.69 -35.19 -19.50
N LEU A 99 13.50 -34.30 -20.48
CA LEU A 99 12.39 -34.36 -21.41
C LEU A 99 12.46 -35.71 -22.15
N PRO A 100 11.41 -36.55 -22.16
CA PRO A 100 11.42 -37.73 -23.02
C PRO A 100 11.37 -37.28 -24.48
N ALA A 101 12.18 -37.92 -25.33
CA ALA A 101 12.22 -37.69 -26.76
C ALA A 101 10.82 -37.88 -27.38
N ASN A 102 10.38 -36.90 -28.15
CA ASN A 102 9.12 -36.93 -28.88
C ASN A 102 9.18 -37.98 -30.02
N PRO A 103 8.37 -39.05 -30.03
CA PRO A 103 8.38 -40.06 -31.07
C PRO A 103 7.35 -39.78 -32.16
N SER A 104 7.36 -38.56 -32.72
CA SER A 104 6.45 -38.19 -33.82
C SER A 104 7.18 -37.94 -35.14
N ASN A 105 8.28 -38.66 -35.40
CA ASN A 105 8.83 -38.76 -36.76
C ASN A 105 9.29 -40.19 -37.05
N ARG A 106 8.31 -41.08 -37.25
CA ARG A 106 8.44 -42.35 -38.00
C ARG A 106 7.11 -42.64 -38.68
N ARG A 107 7.18 -42.98 -39.97
CA ARG A 107 6.14 -43.18 -41.00
C ARG A 107 5.93 -41.93 -41.85
N ASP A 108 6.24 -41.90 -43.14
CA ASP A 108 6.78 -42.85 -44.11
C ASP A 108 7.61 -42.06 -45.14
#